data_AF-C5IHT8-F1
#
_entry.id   AF-C5IHT8-F1
#
_cell.length_a   1.000
_cell.length_b   1.000
_cell.length_c   1.000
_cell.angle_alpha   90.00
_cell.angle_beta   90.00
_cell.angle_gamma   90.00
#
_symmetry.space_group_name_H-M   'P 1'
#
loop_
_entity.id
_entity.type
_entity.pdbx_description
1 polymer ?
#
loop_
_entity_poly.entity_id
_entity_poly.type
_entity_poly.pdbx_seq_one_letter_code
_entity_poly.pdbx_strand_id
1 'polypeptide(L)'
;AMDPQQRQFLETAWEALENAGHVPDSFDGLVGVFAGCGMGSYFYFNVCSNPDLVENTGMFLLRHTGNDKDFMTTRLSHVLDLHGPSINLQTACSTSLVATHYAAQALLNGECDMALAGGVTIELPQNRGYLYKENEILSPDGACHAFDHRAQGTVFGSGAGVVVLRRLSDAIADGDHIWAVIKGTAVNNDGAQKAGYLAPSVDGQAQAVAEAQAMAGIPSDTVDYVETHGTGT
;
A
#
# COMPACT_ATOMS: atom_id res chain seq x y z
N ALA A 1 21.33 9.98 -0.82
CA ALA A 1 20.96 8.55 -0.88
C ALA A 1 19.49 8.39 -0.50
N MET A 2 18.69 7.79 -1.39
CA MET A 2 17.23 7.67 -1.25
C MET A 2 16.85 6.19 -1.08
N ASP A 3 15.91 5.89 -0.19
CA ASP A 3 15.37 4.55 -0.01
C ASP A 3 14.89 4.00 -1.38
N PRO A 4 15.29 2.77 -1.77
CA PRO A 4 14.82 2.14 -3.00
C PRO A 4 13.30 2.04 -3.09
N GLN A 5 12.58 1.96 -1.97
CA GLN A 5 11.12 1.96 -1.95
C GLN A 5 10.54 3.27 -2.49
N GLN A 6 11.12 4.43 -2.11
CA GLN A 6 10.68 5.72 -2.64
C GLN A 6 10.95 5.83 -4.15
N ARG A 7 12.08 5.29 -4.62
CA ARG A 7 12.43 5.27 -6.06
C ARG A 7 11.48 4.37 -6.85
N GLN A 8 11.26 3.15 -6.37
CA GLN A 8 10.36 2.20 -7.03
C GLN A 8 8.92 2.71 -7.07
N PHE A 9 8.47 3.36 -5.99
CA PHE A 9 7.13 3.95 -5.96
C PHE A 9 6.96 5.09 -6.97
N LEU A 10 7.99 5.93 -7.17
CA LEU A 10 7.99 6.98 -8.21
C LEU A 10 7.82 6.37 -9.61
N GLU A 11 8.62 5.34 -9.94
CA GLU A 11 8.55 4.64 -11.22
C GLU A 11 7.18 3.97 -11.42
N THR A 12 6.69 3.26 -10.40
CA THR A 12 5.41 2.55 -10.46
C THR A 12 4.22 3.52 -10.59
N ALA A 13 4.27 4.68 -9.93
CA ALA A 13 3.24 5.70 -10.05
C ALA A 13 3.23 6.35 -11.44
N TRP A 14 4.41 6.58 -12.03
CA TRP A 14 4.53 7.05 -13.40
C TRP A 14 3.91 6.07 -14.39
N GLU A 15 4.28 4.78 -14.29
CA GLU A 15 3.73 3.71 -15.12
C GLU A 15 2.20 3.58 -14.98
N ALA A 16 1.67 3.76 -13.75
CA ALA A 16 0.24 3.74 -13.51
C ALA A 16 -0.50 4.90 -14.20
N LEU A 17 0.06 6.12 -14.16
CA LEU A 17 -0.48 7.29 -14.86
C LEU A 17 -0.44 7.12 -16.38
N GLU A 18 0.68 6.60 -16.91
CA GLU A 18 0.80 6.26 -18.34
C GLU A 18 -0.25 5.21 -18.74
N ASN A 19 -0.44 4.16 -17.93
CA ASN A 19 -1.44 3.12 -18.18
C ASN A 19 -2.88 3.68 -18.17
N ALA A 20 -3.15 4.64 -17.28
CA ALA A 20 -4.44 5.32 -17.21
C ALA A 20 -4.66 6.33 -18.35
N GLY A 21 -3.63 6.68 -19.12
CA GLY A 21 -3.69 7.69 -20.17
C GLY A 21 -3.71 9.13 -19.65
N HIS A 22 -3.33 9.34 -18.38
CA HIS A 22 -3.37 10.64 -17.70
C HIS A 22 -2.00 11.01 -17.16
N VAL A 23 -1.11 11.50 -18.02
CA VAL A 23 0.17 12.05 -17.55
C VAL A 23 -0.06 13.39 -16.84
N PRO A 24 0.73 13.77 -15.82
CA PRO A 24 0.44 14.93 -14.98
C PRO A 24 0.17 16.22 -15.75
N ASP A 25 0.97 16.51 -16.78
CA ASP A 25 0.84 17.73 -17.61
C ASP A 25 -0.45 17.77 -18.46
N SER A 26 -1.17 16.65 -18.58
CA SER A 26 -2.34 16.50 -19.44
C SER A 26 -3.68 16.50 -18.69
N PHE A 27 -3.64 16.42 -17.36
CA PHE A 27 -4.84 16.31 -16.54
C PHE A 27 -5.20 17.67 -15.91
N ASP A 28 -6.38 18.18 -16.24
CA ASP A 28 -6.92 19.41 -15.67
C ASP A 28 -7.74 19.07 -14.41
N GLY A 29 -7.06 18.94 -13.27
CA GLY A 29 -7.69 18.63 -11.98
C GLY A 29 -6.72 18.34 -10.85
N LEU A 30 -7.24 18.17 -9.65
CA LEU A 30 -6.43 17.84 -8.47
C LEU A 30 -6.13 16.35 -8.43
N VAL A 31 -4.85 15.98 -8.45
CA VAL A 31 -4.39 14.60 -8.28
C VAL A 31 -3.90 14.37 -6.85
N GLY A 32 -4.60 13.52 -6.10
CA GLY A 32 -4.20 13.08 -4.76
C GLY A 32 -3.27 11.86 -4.79
N VAL A 33 -2.49 11.67 -3.73
CA VAL A 33 -1.58 10.54 -3.52
C VAL A 33 -1.79 9.96 -2.13
N PHE A 34 -2.13 8.68 -2.06
CA PHE A 34 -2.37 7.93 -0.84
C PHE A 34 -1.57 6.64 -0.90
N ALA A 35 -0.52 6.50 -0.10
CA ALA A 35 0.28 5.29 -0.13
C ALA A 35 1.07 5.07 1.15
N GLY A 36 1.71 3.91 1.25
CA GLY A 36 2.69 3.65 2.29
C GLY A 36 3.77 2.67 1.86
N CYS A 37 4.89 2.71 2.57
CA CYS A 37 6.01 1.80 2.35
C CYS A 37 6.28 0.86 3.54
N GLY A 38 6.97 -0.23 3.24
CA GLY A 38 7.48 -1.21 4.20
C GLY A 38 8.56 -0.64 5.12
N MET A 39 9.29 -1.52 5.80
CA MET A 39 10.37 -1.10 6.72
C MET A 39 11.50 -0.40 5.95
N GLY A 40 12.02 0.72 6.48
CA GLY A 40 13.16 1.47 5.92
C GLY A 40 14.51 0.78 6.16
N SER A 41 14.63 -0.48 5.74
CA SER A 41 15.79 -1.35 5.96
C SER A 41 17.07 -0.82 5.29
N TYR A 42 16.92 -0.13 4.15
CA TYR A 42 18.02 0.48 3.40
C TYR A 42 18.85 1.47 4.24
N PHE A 43 18.18 2.23 5.13
CA PHE A 43 18.88 3.15 6.02
C PHE A 43 19.91 2.43 6.90
N TYR A 44 19.52 1.30 7.49
CA TYR A 44 20.39 0.56 8.40
C TYR A 44 21.48 -0.22 7.67
N PHE A 45 21.13 -0.91 6.58
CA PHE A 45 22.04 -1.84 5.91
C PHE A 45 22.94 -1.20 4.85
N ASN A 46 22.62 0.00 4.37
CA ASN A 46 23.36 0.64 3.27
C ASN A 46 23.79 2.07 3.57
N VAL A 47 22.96 2.85 4.29
CA VAL A 47 23.29 4.25 4.59
C VAL A 47 24.21 4.34 5.81
N CYS A 48 23.82 3.75 6.94
CA CYS A 48 24.63 3.75 8.17
C CYS A 48 25.97 3.01 8.00
N SER A 49 26.05 2.06 7.06
CA SER A 49 27.27 1.31 6.76
C SER A 49 28.22 2.02 5.77
N ASN A 50 27.89 3.24 5.33
CA ASN A 50 28.71 4.03 4.40
C ASN A 50 29.17 5.34 5.07
N PRO A 51 30.31 5.34 5.78
CA PRO A 51 30.81 6.51 6.50
C PRO A 51 31.02 7.74 5.61
N ASP A 52 31.56 7.55 4.41
CA ASP A 52 31.82 8.64 3.47
C ASP A 52 30.53 9.34 3.05
N LEU A 53 29.47 8.58 2.78
CA LEU A 53 28.16 9.15 2.45
C LEU A 53 27.59 9.97 3.62
N VAL A 54 27.73 9.43 4.84
CA VAL A 54 27.27 10.08 6.07
C VAL A 54 28.00 11.39 6.33
N GLU A 55 29.33 11.40 6.18
CA GLU A 55 30.15 12.59 6.36
C GLU A 55 29.81 13.67 5.32
N ASN A 56 29.65 13.27 4.06
CA ASN A 56 29.40 14.22 2.97
C ASN A 56 27.99 14.81 2.94
N THR A 57 26.96 14.06 3.35
CA THR A 57 25.55 14.50 3.26
C THR A 57 24.98 14.95 4.61
N GLY A 58 25.47 14.36 5.71
CA GLY A 58 24.93 14.55 7.05
C GLY A 58 23.79 13.58 7.39
N MET A 59 23.83 13.04 8.60
CA MET A 59 22.85 12.06 9.10
C MET A 59 21.41 12.56 9.09
N PHE A 60 21.18 13.84 9.33
CA PHE A 60 19.83 14.39 9.38
C PHE A 60 19.13 14.25 8.02
N LEU A 61 19.75 14.72 6.94
CA LEU A 61 19.17 14.65 5.60
C LEU A 61 19.02 13.19 5.15
N LEU A 62 20.03 12.36 5.41
CA LEU A 62 19.98 10.95 5.05
C LEU A 62 18.85 10.22 5.77
N ARG A 63 18.72 10.35 7.09
CA ARG A 63 17.66 9.69 7.86
C ARG A 63 16.30 10.26 7.51
N HIS A 64 16.15 11.58 7.59
CA HIS A 64 14.86 12.23 7.54
C HIS A 64 14.32 12.27 6.11
N THR A 65 14.92 13.07 5.24
CA THR A 65 14.35 13.27 3.89
C THR A 65 14.57 12.06 2.99
N GLY A 66 15.71 11.38 3.10
CA GLY A 66 16.08 10.30 2.20
C GLY A 66 15.44 8.94 2.50
N ASN A 67 15.08 8.67 3.75
CA ASN A 67 14.75 7.32 4.22
C ASN A 67 13.58 7.23 5.22
N ASP A 68 13.07 8.36 5.71
CA ASP A 68 11.84 8.33 6.49
C ASP A 68 10.64 8.07 5.58
N LYS A 69 9.61 7.42 6.14
CA LYS A 69 8.40 7.04 5.42
C LYS A 69 7.60 8.27 4.98
N ASP A 70 7.69 9.36 5.75
CA ASP A 70 6.90 10.58 5.59
C ASP A 70 7.06 11.26 4.21
N PHE A 71 8.17 11.01 3.52
CA PHE A 71 8.51 11.74 2.29
C PHE A 71 8.15 11.00 0.99
N MET A 72 7.64 9.77 1.05
CA MET A 72 7.40 8.98 -0.17
C MET A 72 6.33 9.62 -1.07
N THR A 73 5.15 9.93 -0.52
CA THR A 73 4.02 10.50 -1.28
C THR A 73 4.27 11.96 -1.64
N THR A 74 4.80 12.75 -0.72
CA THR A 74 5.08 14.18 -0.94
C THR A 74 6.19 14.40 -1.95
N ARG A 75 7.18 13.49 -2.02
CA ARG A 75 8.18 13.49 -3.09
C ARG A 75 7.56 13.21 -4.45
N LEU A 76 6.65 12.23 -4.54
CA LEU A 76 5.93 11.97 -5.80
C LEU A 76 5.15 13.21 -6.24
N SER A 77 4.36 13.80 -5.32
CA SER A 77 3.61 15.03 -5.61
C SER A 77 4.53 16.17 -6.06
N HIS A 78 5.69 16.35 -5.43
CA HIS A 78 6.65 17.37 -5.84
C HIS A 78 7.27 17.10 -7.22
N VAL A 79 7.64 15.85 -7.51
CA VAL A 79 8.29 15.48 -8.78
C VAL A 79 7.33 15.58 -9.97
N LEU A 80 6.05 15.26 -9.75
CA LEU A 80 5.02 15.23 -10.78
C LEU A 80 4.08 16.45 -10.76
N ASP A 81 4.38 17.46 -9.94
CA ASP A 81 3.55 18.67 -9.75
C ASP A 81 2.07 18.37 -9.42
N LEU A 82 1.82 17.45 -8.49
CA LEU A 82 0.47 17.04 -8.08
C LEU A 82 -0.01 17.89 -6.90
N HIS A 83 -1.16 18.54 -7.07
CA HIS A 83 -1.69 19.55 -6.13
C HIS A 83 -2.82 19.06 -5.21
N GLY A 84 -3.20 17.78 -5.30
CA GLY A 84 -4.18 17.17 -4.39
C GLY A 84 -3.59 16.73 -3.04
N PRO A 85 -4.39 16.09 -2.16
CA PRO A 85 -3.90 15.57 -0.88
C PRO A 85 -2.76 14.57 -1.08
N SER A 86 -1.65 14.73 -0.35
CA SER A 86 -0.49 13.83 -0.43
C SER A 86 -0.22 13.23 0.93
N ILE A 87 -0.71 12.00 1.15
CA ILE A 87 -0.82 11.38 2.48
C ILE A 87 -0.08 10.05 2.51
N ASN A 88 0.93 9.97 3.38
CA ASN A 88 1.58 8.72 3.73
C ASN A 88 0.79 8.02 4.86
N LEU A 89 0.39 6.78 4.64
CA LEU A 89 -0.42 5.96 5.55
C LEU A 89 0.36 4.70 5.96
N GLN A 90 0.20 4.25 7.19
CA GLN A 90 0.91 3.09 7.73
C GLN A 90 0.01 2.27 8.65
N THR A 91 -0.46 1.12 8.16
CA THR A 91 -1.32 0.18 8.91
C THR A 91 -0.81 -1.27 8.82
N ALA A 92 0.52 -1.44 8.70
CA ALA A 92 1.16 -2.73 8.49
C ALA A 92 0.64 -3.44 7.21
N CYS A 93 0.23 -4.72 7.29
CA CYS A 93 -0.12 -5.52 6.12
C CYS A 93 -1.31 -4.98 5.31
N SER A 94 -2.19 -4.17 5.92
CA SER A 94 -3.35 -3.58 5.24
C SER A 94 -3.06 -2.23 4.55
N THR A 95 -1.82 -1.73 4.63
CA THR A 95 -1.49 -0.33 4.27
C THR A 95 -2.00 0.10 2.90
N SER A 96 -1.76 -0.70 1.84
CA SER A 96 -2.17 -0.33 0.48
C SER A 96 -3.69 -0.35 0.29
N LEU A 97 -4.40 -1.27 0.95
CA LEU A 97 -5.87 -1.33 0.85
C LEU A 97 -6.53 -0.19 1.66
N VAL A 98 -5.95 0.17 2.81
CA VAL A 98 -6.37 1.36 3.57
C VAL A 98 -6.11 2.64 2.78
N ALA A 99 -4.97 2.73 2.08
CA ALA A 99 -4.69 3.85 1.19
C ALA A 99 -5.72 3.95 0.06
N THR A 100 -6.11 2.81 -0.52
CA THR A 100 -7.18 2.74 -1.53
C THR A 100 -8.53 3.21 -0.97
N HIS A 101 -8.88 2.81 0.26
CA HIS A 101 -10.08 3.29 0.94
C HIS A 101 -10.09 4.82 1.07
N TYR A 102 -9.04 5.42 1.62
CA TYR A 102 -8.99 6.87 1.83
C TYR A 102 -8.91 7.67 0.52
N ALA A 103 -8.24 7.14 -0.51
CA ALA A 103 -8.26 7.72 -1.85
C ALA A 103 -9.68 7.73 -2.44
N ALA A 104 -10.43 6.63 -2.30
CA ALA A 104 -11.83 6.58 -2.72
C ALA A 104 -12.71 7.56 -1.94
N GLN A 105 -12.50 7.71 -0.63
CA GLN A 105 -13.23 8.71 0.17
C GLN A 105 -12.90 10.14 -0.28
N ALA A 106 -11.63 10.47 -0.51
CA ALA A 106 -11.21 11.79 -0.99
C ALA A 106 -11.85 12.15 -2.34
N LEU A 107 -11.93 11.19 -3.28
CA LEU A 107 -12.63 11.37 -4.55
C LEU A 107 -14.13 11.62 -4.38
N LEU A 108 -14.79 10.85 -3.52
CA LEU A 108 -16.23 10.98 -3.25
C LEU A 108 -16.58 12.28 -2.52
N ASN A 109 -15.66 12.79 -1.69
CA ASN A 109 -15.79 14.05 -0.98
C ASN A 109 -15.38 15.27 -1.81
N GLY A 110 -14.86 15.08 -3.02
CA GLY A 110 -14.40 16.17 -3.89
C GLY A 110 -13.09 16.83 -3.44
N GLU A 111 -12.27 16.13 -2.66
CA GLU A 111 -10.93 16.61 -2.25
C GLU A 111 -9.90 16.47 -3.38
N CYS A 112 -10.17 15.61 -4.36
CA CYS A 112 -9.40 15.44 -5.59
C CYS A 112 -10.28 14.92 -6.73
N ASP A 113 -9.78 14.98 -7.96
CA ASP A 113 -10.45 14.54 -9.21
C ASP A 113 -9.87 13.22 -9.74
N MET A 114 -8.65 12.93 -9.33
CA MET A 114 -7.95 11.67 -9.53
C MET A 114 -7.14 11.35 -8.28
N ALA A 115 -6.99 10.07 -7.95
CA ALA A 115 -6.16 9.66 -6.83
C ALA A 115 -5.27 8.49 -7.19
N LEU A 116 -3.99 8.59 -6.84
CA LEU A 116 -3.05 7.48 -6.83
C LEU A 116 -3.14 6.78 -5.47
N ALA A 117 -3.45 5.48 -5.48
CA ALA A 117 -3.48 4.67 -4.28
C ALA A 117 -2.54 3.48 -4.40
N GLY A 118 -1.75 3.17 -3.36
CA GLY A 118 -0.83 2.05 -3.48
C GLY A 118 0.07 1.78 -2.29
N GLY A 119 1.13 1.03 -2.56
CA GLY A 119 2.19 0.79 -1.59
C GLY A 119 3.38 0.07 -2.18
N VAL A 120 4.46 0.04 -1.41
CA VAL A 120 5.73 -0.58 -1.80
C VAL A 120 6.36 -1.28 -0.60
N THR A 121 6.99 -2.42 -0.83
CA THR A 121 7.84 -3.10 0.16
C THR A 121 9.06 -3.64 -0.57
N ILE A 122 10.25 -3.30 -0.07
CA ILE A 122 11.52 -3.87 -0.56
C ILE A 122 12.30 -4.39 0.63
N GLU A 123 12.44 -5.71 0.68
CA GLU A 123 13.15 -6.43 1.73
C GLU A 123 14.66 -6.35 1.48
N LEU A 124 15.40 -5.94 2.51
CA LEU A 124 16.86 -5.88 2.51
C LEU A 124 17.42 -6.50 3.79
N PRO A 125 18.61 -7.14 3.73
CA PRO A 125 19.43 -7.35 2.54
C PRO A 125 18.84 -8.44 1.61
N GLN A 126 19.00 -8.26 0.29
CA GLN A 126 18.65 -9.29 -0.69
C GLN A 126 19.56 -10.52 -0.56
N ASN A 127 19.15 -11.63 -1.19
CA ASN A 127 19.88 -12.91 -1.18
C ASN A 127 20.09 -13.47 0.23
N ARG A 128 19.18 -13.17 1.15
CA ARG A 128 19.11 -13.79 2.46
C ARG A 128 17.77 -14.48 2.66
N GLY A 129 17.81 -15.69 3.19
CA GLY A 129 16.65 -16.34 3.77
C GLY A 129 16.45 -15.91 5.23
N TYR A 130 15.58 -16.61 5.92
CA TYR A 130 15.33 -16.44 7.35
C TYR A 130 15.56 -17.75 8.08
N LEU A 131 15.74 -17.67 9.40
CA LEU A 131 15.79 -18.84 10.26
C LEU A 131 14.38 -19.05 10.83
N TYR A 132 13.78 -20.20 10.56
CA TYR A 132 12.50 -20.55 11.16
C TYR A 132 12.59 -20.57 12.68
N LYS A 133 11.54 -20.08 13.33
CA LYS A 133 11.39 -20.13 14.78
C LYS A 133 9.94 -20.36 15.14
N GLU A 134 9.72 -21.32 16.03
CA GLU A 134 8.39 -21.71 16.48
C GLU A 134 7.66 -20.51 17.12
N ASN A 135 6.37 -20.37 16.81
CA ASN A 135 5.49 -19.25 17.20
C ASN A 135 5.77 -17.89 16.54
N GLU A 136 6.64 -17.84 15.51
CA GLU A 136 6.74 -16.68 14.62
C GLU A 136 5.91 -16.91 13.33
N ILE A 137 5.76 -15.87 12.52
CA ILE A 137 4.84 -15.89 11.36
C ILE A 137 5.43 -16.53 10.09
N LEU A 138 6.73 -16.84 10.08
CA LEU A 138 7.45 -17.32 8.91
C LEU A 138 7.35 -18.84 8.77
N SER A 139 7.07 -19.31 7.56
CA SER A 139 6.93 -20.74 7.24
C SER A 139 8.25 -21.50 7.44
N PRO A 140 8.22 -22.78 7.86
CA PRO A 140 9.43 -23.59 8.00
C PRO A 140 10.05 -24.02 6.66
N ASP A 141 9.26 -24.05 5.59
CA ASP A 141 9.65 -24.58 4.28
C ASP A 141 9.78 -23.52 3.18
N GLY A 142 9.56 -22.23 3.50
CA GLY A 142 9.65 -21.18 2.51
C GLY A 142 8.45 -21.09 1.57
N ALA A 143 7.27 -21.57 1.96
CA ALA A 143 6.05 -21.45 1.18
C ALA A 143 4.84 -20.99 2.02
N CYS A 144 3.98 -20.18 1.41
CA CYS A 144 2.69 -19.79 1.98
C CYS A 144 1.61 -20.76 1.48
N HIS A 145 1.23 -21.75 2.31
CA HIS A 145 0.22 -22.74 1.95
C HIS A 145 -1.17 -22.34 2.45
N ALA A 146 -1.72 -21.21 1.95
CA ALA A 146 -3.04 -20.72 2.36
C ALA A 146 -4.14 -21.79 2.17
N PHE A 147 -4.93 -22.05 3.22
CA PHE A 147 -6.03 -23.02 3.26
C PHE A 147 -5.65 -24.50 3.12
N ASP A 148 -4.36 -24.83 3.11
CA ASP A 148 -3.88 -26.21 3.04
C ASP A 148 -3.58 -26.76 4.44
N HIS A 149 -3.71 -28.08 4.63
CA HIS A 149 -3.30 -28.75 5.88
C HIS A 149 -1.80 -28.58 6.24
N ARG A 150 -0.97 -28.15 5.27
CA ARG A 150 0.45 -27.81 5.42
C ARG A 150 0.71 -26.36 5.84
N ALA A 151 -0.34 -25.55 6.05
CA ALA A 151 -0.22 -24.18 6.53
C ALA A 151 0.58 -24.12 7.84
N GLN A 152 1.74 -23.47 7.80
CA GLN A 152 2.66 -23.32 8.93
C GLN A 152 3.35 -21.95 8.97
N GLY A 153 2.83 -20.96 8.25
CA GLY A 153 3.36 -19.60 8.17
C GLY A 153 3.37 -19.03 6.75
N THR A 154 3.94 -17.84 6.62
CA THR A 154 4.05 -17.09 5.36
C THR A 154 5.49 -16.91 4.90
N VAL A 155 5.66 -16.22 3.76
CA VAL A 155 6.95 -15.74 3.27
C VAL A 155 6.80 -14.30 2.82
N PHE A 156 7.71 -13.43 3.27
CA PHE A 156 7.72 -12.05 2.81
C PHE A 156 8.34 -11.92 1.42
N GLY A 157 7.73 -11.04 0.62
CA GLY A 157 8.19 -10.69 -0.71
C GLY A 157 8.38 -9.19 -0.84
N SER A 158 9.08 -8.80 -1.90
CA SER A 158 9.19 -7.40 -2.32
C SER A 158 8.26 -7.14 -3.50
N GLY A 159 7.66 -5.95 -3.52
CA GLY A 159 6.73 -5.55 -4.57
C GLY A 159 6.31 -4.10 -4.42
N ALA A 160 5.84 -3.51 -5.52
CA ALA A 160 5.21 -2.20 -5.55
C ALA A 160 3.94 -2.28 -6.41
N GLY A 161 2.92 -1.52 -6.03
CA GLY A 161 1.68 -1.45 -6.78
C GLY A 161 1.00 -0.10 -6.57
N VAL A 162 0.48 0.46 -7.66
CA VAL A 162 -0.27 1.71 -7.68
C VAL A 162 -1.48 1.53 -8.58
N VAL A 163 -2.64 2.00 -8.12
CA VAL A 163 -3.86 2.12 -8.94
C VAL A 163 -4.22 3.59 -9.09
N VAL A 164 -4.68 3.96 -10.29
CA VAL A 164 -5.27 5.27 -10.57
C VAL A 164 -6.78 5.17 -10.38
N LEU A 165 -7.32 6.01 -9.53
CA LEU A 165 -8.73 6.02 -9.17
C LEU A 165 -9.38 7.32 -9.65
N ARG A 166 -10.61 7.20 -10.16
CA ARG A 166 -11.48 8.32 -10.52
C ARG A 166 -12.92 8.00 -10.12
N ARG A 167 -13.74 9.04 -9.99
CA ARG A 167 -15.20 8.87 -9.90
C ARG A 167 -15.69 8.23 -11.20
N LEU A 168 -16.57 7.24 -11.10
CA LEU A 168 -17.06 6.49 -12.26
C LEU A 168 -17.72 7.41 -13.30
N SER A 169 -18.46 8.43 -12.86
CA SER A 169 -19.07 9.43 -13.75
C SER A 169 -18.03 10.14 -14.61
N ASP A 170 -16.91 10.51 -14.00
CA ASP A 170 -15.88 11.34 -14.61
C ASP A 170 -15.05 10.50 -15.58
N ALA A 171 -14.71 9.27 -15.16
CA ALA A 171 -14.06 8.29 -16.03
C ALA A 171 -14.89 7.98 -17.29
N ILE A 172 -16.22 7.85 -17.15
CA ILE A 172 -17.12 7.66 -18.30
C ILE A 172 -17.17 8.91 -19.19
N ALA A 173 -17.25 10.10 -18.59
CA ALA A 173 -17.32 11.37 -19.32
C ALA A 173 -16.06 11.62 -20.15
N ASP A 174 -14.90 11.26 -19.61
CA ASP A 174 -13.60 11.48 -20.24
C ASP A 174 -13.18 10.31 -21.16
N GLY A 175 -13.95 9.22 -21.17
CA GLY A 175 -13.70 8.06 -22.03
C GLY A 175 -12.53 7.20 -21.55
N ASP A 176 -12.26 7.21 -20.25
CA ASP A 176 -11.19 6.44 -19.64
C ASP A 176 -11.40 4.94 -19.79
N HIS A 177 -10.30 4.19 -19.86
CA HIS A 177 -10.37 2.74 -19.75
C HIS A 177 -10.64 2.32 -18.30
N ILE A 178 -11.80 1.70 -18.07
CA ILE A 178 -12.24 1.26 -16.73
C ILE A 178 -11.95 -0.23 -16.55
N TRP A 179 -10.90 -0.56 -15.79
CA TRP A 179 -10.53 -1.94 -15.46
C TRP A 179 -11.53 -2.61 -14.51
N ALA A 180 -12.00 -1.88 -13.50
CA ALA A 180 -12.93 -2.35 -12.49
C ALA A 180 -13.63 -1.17 -11.80
N VAL A 181 -14.70 -1.47 -11.05
CA VAL A 181 -15.41 -0.47 -10.24
C VAL A 181 -15.33 -0.88 -8.77
N ILE A 182 -14.78 0.01 -7.94
CA ILE A 182 -14.81 -0.15 -6.49
C ILE A 182 -16.23 0.19 -6.01
N LYS A 183 -17.01 -0.83 -5.66
CA LYS A 183 -18.41 -0.66 -5.23
C LYS A 183 -18.52 -0.14 -3.81
N GLY A 184 -17.63 -0.57 -2.91
CA GLY A 184 -17.62 -0.20 -1.51
C GLY A 184 -16.33 -0.65 -0.85
N THR A 185 -15.92 0.05 0.20
CA THR A 185 -14.73 -0.26 1.03
C THR A 185 -15.05 0.04 2.48
N ALA A 186 -14.41 -0.67 3.41
CA ALA A 186 -14.54 -0.42 4.85
C ALA A 186 -13.20 -0.69 5.55
N VAL A 187 -12.97 0.03 6.65
CA VAL A 187 -11.80 -0.12 7.51
C VAL A 187 -12.28 -0.04 8.97
N ASN A 188 -11.89 -1.02 9.78
CA ASN A 188 -12.16 -1.03 11.21
C ASN A 188 -10.91 -1.46 12.01
N ASN A 189 -11.08 -1.66 13.31
CA ASN A 189 -10.03 -2.19 14.18
C ASN A 189 -10.63 -3.19 15.17
N ASP A 190 -9.97 -4.34 15.35
CA ASP A 190 -10.41 -5.40 16.26
C ASP A 190 -10.56 -4.95 17.73
N GLY A 191 -9.87 -3.87 18.12
CA GLY A 191 -9.78 -3.46 19.52
C GLY A 191 -9.13 -4.53 20.40
N ALA A 192 -9.58 -4.61 21.65
CA ALA A 192 -8.99 -5.47 22.68
C ALA A 192 -9.60 -6.89 22.76
N GLN A 193 -10.70 -7.16 22.07
CA GLN A 193 -11.43 -8.44 22.18
C GLN A 193 -10.80 -9.53 21.31
N LYS A 194 -9.56 -9.89 21.63
CA LYS A 194 -8.77 -10.93 20.95
C LYS A 194 -7.72 -11.52 21.87
N ALA A 195 -7.20 -12.71 21.54
CA ALA A 195 -6.28 -13.45 22.40
C ALA A 195 -4.95 -12.71 22.69
N GLY A 196 -4.60 -11.73 21.87
CA GLY A 196 -3.44 -10.86 22.05
C GLY A 196 -3.35 -9.80 20.96
N TYR A 197 -2.40 -8.88 21.05
CA TYR A 197 -2.24 -7.77 20.10
C TYR A 197 -2.09 -8.25 18.65
N LEU A 198 -1.31 -9.31 18.45
CA LEU A 198 -1.02 -9.91 17.14
C LEU A 198 -2.06 -10.94 16.69
N ALA A 199 -3.01 -11.31 17.54
CA ALA A 199 -4.03 -12.28 17.18
C ALA A 199 -5.06 -11.65 16.23
N PRO A 200 -5.63 -12.41 15.28
CA PRO A 200 -6.77 -11.97 14.50
C PRO A 200 -8.06 -11.95 15.36
N SER A 201 -9.05 -11.16 14.93
CA SER A 201 -10.43 -11.22 15.45
C SER A 201 -11.39 -11.67 14.35
N VAL A 202 -12.15 -12.74 14.60
CA VAL A 202 -13.17 -13.22 13.67
C VAL A 202 -14.30 -12.18 13.54
N ASP A 203 -14.76 -11.63 14.66
CA ASP A 203 -15.85 -10.65 14.66
C ASP A 203 -15.44 -9.34 13.99
N GLY A 204 -14.20 -8.87 14.24
CA GLY A 204 -13.65 -7.68 13.60
C GLY A 204 -13.59 -7.82 12.08
N GLN A 205 -13.09 -8.95 11.60
CA GLN A 205 -13.02 -9.25 10.16
C GLN A 205 -14.43 -9.39 9.54
N ALA A 206 -15.34 -10.13 10.18
CA ALA A 206 -16.71 -10.30 9.71
C ALA A 206 -17.45 -8.96 9.61
N GLN A 207 -17.26 -8.08 10.59
CA GLN A 207 -17.83 -6.74 10.58
C GLN A 207 -17.27 -5.89 9.43
N ALA A 208 -15.95 -5.89 9.20
CA ALA A 208 -15.35 -5.13 8.10
C ALA A 208 -15.90 -5.58 6.73
N VAL A 209 -16.05 -6.89 6.52
CA VAL A 209 -16.62 -7.45 5.29
C VAL A 209 -18.09 -7.05 5.15
N ALA A 210 -18.89 -7.18 6.21
CA ALA A 210 -20.30 -6.81 6.21
C ALA A 210 -20.51 -5.31 5.93
N GLU A 211 -19.68 -4.44 6.52
CA GLU A 211 -19.69 -3.00 6.27
C GLU A 211 -19.32 -2.68 4.82
N ALA A 212 -18.29 -3.31 4.26
CA ALA A 212 -17.92 -3.11 2.85
C ALA A 212 -19.03 -3.54 1.90
N GLN A 213 -19.70 -4.66 2.16
CA GLN A 213 -20.86 -5.14 1.39
C GLN A 213 -22.06 -4.20 1.52
N ALA A 214 -22.36 -3.72 2.73
CA ALA A 214 -23.42 -2.75 2.97
C ALA A 214 -23.16 -1.43 2.23
N MET A 215 -21.93 -0.92 2.27
CA MET A 215 -21.52 0.26 1.52
C MET A 215 -21.61 0.05 0.00
N ALA A 216 -21.28 -1.15 -0.47
CA ALA A 216 -21.40 -1.52 -1.88
C ALA A 216 -22.87 -1.67 -2.35
N GLY A 217 -23.81 -1.88 -1.41
CA GLY A 217 -25.21 -2.14 -1.71
C GLY A 217 -25.42 -3.45 -2.49
N ILE A 218 -24.56 -4.45 -2.28
CA ILE A 218 -24.63 -5.74 -2.96
C ILE A 218 -24.97 -6.87 -1.97
N PRO A 219 -25.80 -7.85 -2.37
CA PRO A 219 -26.02 -9.04 -1.57
C PRO A 219 -24.83 -10.01 -1.68
N SER A 220 -24.58 -10.79 -0.64
CA SER A 220 -23.38 -11.64 -0.56
C SER A 220 -23.36 -12.78 -1.60
N ASP A 221 -24.53 -13.21 -2.09
CA ASP A 221 -24.68 -14.24 -3.11
C ASP A 221 -24.30 -13.78 -4.53
N THR A 222 -23.96 -12.50 -4.69
CA THR A 222 -23.43 -11.92 -5.94
C THR A 222 -21.91 -11.82 -5.97
N VAL A 223 -21.21 -12.27 -4.91
CA VAL A 223 -19.75 -12.27 -4.84
C VAL A 223 -19.22 -13.61 -5.32
N ASP A 224 -18.67 -13.63 -6.54
CA ASP A 224 -18.15 -14.86 -7.16
C ASP A 224 -16.73 -15.24 -6.69
N TYR A 225 -15.96 -14.27 -6.20
CA TYR A 225 -14.56 -14.46 -5.83
C TYR A 225 -14.17 -13.62 -4.61
N VAL A 226 -13.31 -14.17 -3.75
CA VAL A 226 -12.75 -13.49 -2.59
C VAL A 226 -11.23 -13.68 -2.59
N GLU A 227 -10.50 -12.59 -2.87
CA GLU A 227 -9.06 -12.52 -2.62
C GLU A 227 -8.82 -12.37 -1.13
N THR A 228 -8.41 -13.44 -0.45
CA THR A 228 -8.27 -13.45 1.01
C THR A 228 -6.92 -12.89 1.46
N HIS A 229 -6.82 -12.49 2.75
CA HIS A 229 -5.51 -12.18 3.34
C HIS A 229 -4.54 -13.37 3.29
N GLY A 230 -5.05 -14.61 3.42
CA GLY A 230 -4.34 -15.83 3.03
C GLY A 230 -2.96 -16.00 3.68
N THR A 231 -2.84 -15.80 5.00
CA THR A 231 -1.55 -15.79 5.70
C THR A 231 -0.81 -17.14 5.72
N GLY A 232 -1.48 -18.26 5.41
CA GLY A 232 -0.86 -19.59 5.44
C GLY A 232 -0.58 -20.12 6.84
N THR A 233 -1.29 -19.62 7.85
CA THR A 233 -1.18 -19.97 9.28
C THR A 233 -2.32 -20.82 9.79
#